data_AF-A0A956BXD6-F1
#
_entry.id   AF-A0A956BXD6-F1
#
_cell.length_a   1.000
_cell.length_b   1.000
_cell.length_c   1.000
_cell.angle_alpha   90.00
_cell.angle_beta   90.00
_cell.angle_gamma   90.00
#
_symmetry.space_group_name_H-M   'P 1'
#
loop_
_entity.id
_entity.type
_entity.pdbx_description
1 polymer ?
#
loop_
_entity_poly.entity_id
_entity_poly.type
_entity_poly.pdbx_seq_one_letter_code
_entity_poly.pdbx_strand_id
1 'polypeptide(L)'
;GSGEVTRNLWSNLDVLQPWDELKVVVAHRADYEWARDIILERGLAERHTVLMSPVFGQIEPVELAQWILADALPVRMQLQMHKFIWAPDARGV
;
A
#
# COMPACT_ATOMS: atom_id res chain seq x y z
N GLY A 1 -6.28 -3.64 -9.67
CA GLY A 1 -6.12 -2.19 -9.76
C GLY A 1 -7.45 -1.47 -9.73
N SER A 2 -7.46 -0.24 -9.25
CA SER A 2 -8.64 0.65 -9.25
C SER A 2 -8.97 1.24 -10.62
N GLY A 3 -8.03 1.19 -11.59
CA GLY A 3 -8.14 1.91 -12.86
C GLY A 3 -7.82 3.39 -12.78
N GLU A 4 -7.45 3.90 -11.59
CA GLU A 4 -7.30 5.33 -11.32
C GLU A 4 -5.85 5.83 -11.40
N VAL A 5 -4.94 5.05 -12.01
CA VAL A 5 -3.51 5.38 -12.06
C VAL A 5 -3.24 6.76 -12.70
N THR A 6 -4.04 7.14 -13.70
CA THR A 6 -3.95 8.44 -14.39
C THR A 6 -4.46 9.61 -13.56
N ARG A 7 -5.14 9.34 -12.43
CA ARG A 7 -5.60 10.37 -11.48
C ARG A 7 -4.60 10.65 -10.36
N ASN A 8 -3.47 9.94 -10.31
CA ASN A 8 -2.44 10.22 -9.33
C ASN A 8 -1.84 11.62 -9.56
N LEU A 9 -2.05 12.53 -8.60
CA LEU A 9 -1.42 13.84 -8.58
C LEU A 9 -0.06 13.75 -7.89
N TRP A 10 0.97 13.43 -8.67
CA TRP A 10 2.32 13.15 -8.15
C TRP A 10 2.97 14.34 -7.43
N SER A 11 2.60 15.58 -7.75
CA SER A 11 3.09 16.77 -7.05
C SER A 11 2.70 16.81 -5.58
N ASN A 12 1.71 16.01 -5.16
CA ASN A 12 1.39 15.88 -3.74
C ASN A 12 2.54 15.26 -2.93
N LEU A 13 3.45 14.52 -3.57
CA LEU A 13 4.62 13.97 -2.88
C LEU A 13 5.60 15.06 -2.44
N ASP A 14 5.61 16.22 -3.10
CA ASP A 14 6.57 17.30 -2.83
C ASP A 14 6.20 18.12 -1.58
N VAL A 15 4.95 18.03 -1.11
CA VAL A 15 4.46 18.77 0.06
C VAL A 15 4.39 17.92 1.33
N LEU A 16 4.71 16.63 1.23
CA LEU A 16 4.72 15.72 2.36
C LEU A 16 5.82 16.06 3.35
N GLN A 17 5.49 15.97 4.62
CA GLN A 17 6.44 16.08 5.71
C GLN A 17 7.11 14.73 5.98
N PRO A 18 8.29 14.70 6.64
CA PRO A 18 8.99 13.44 6.93
C PRO A 18 8.19 12.45 7.78
N TRP A 19 7.22 12.93 8.57
CA TRP A 19 6.35 12.10 9.42
C TRP A 19 5.05 11.66 8.74
N ASP A 20 4.78 12.11 7.52
CA ASP A 20 3.61 11.65 6.77
C ASP A 20 3.82 10.21 6.27
N GLU A 21 2.71 9.47 6.14
CA GLU A 21 2.72 8.09 5.69
C GLU A 21 2.07 7.95 4.32
N LEU A 22 2.70 7.16 3.45
CA LEU A 22 2.18 6.81 2.14
C LEU A 22 1.60 5.42 2.18
N LYS A 23 0.28 5.29 2.04
CA LYS A 23 -0.40 3.99 2.07
C LYS A 23 -0.80 3.53 0.67
N VAL A 24 -0.30 2.36 0.28
CA VAL A 24 -0.67 1.67 -0.96
C VAL A 24 -1.56 0.47 -0.63
N VAL A 25 -2.72 0.42 -1.27
CA VAL A 25 -3.66 -0.72 -1.16
C VAL A 25 -3.53 -1.57 -2.43
N VAL A 26 -3.17 -2.84 -2.27
CA VAL A 26 -2.82 -3.77 -3.33
C VAL A 26 -3.96 -4.75 -3.56
N ALA A 27 -4.48 -4.85 -4.80
CA ALA A 27 -5.59 -5.74 -5.15
C ALA A 27 -5.16 -7.07 -5.77
N HIS A 28 -3.97 -7.13 -6.38
CA HIS A 28 -3.39 -8.36 -6.97
C HIS A 28 -1.88 -8.17 -7.22
N ARG A 29 -1.21 -9.23 -7.70
CA ARG A 29 0.24 -9.23 -7.98
C ARG A 29 0.72 -8.08 -8.88
N ALA A 30 0.00 -7.78 -9.96
CA ALA A 30 0.41 -6.68 -10.84
C ALA A 30 0.31 -5.29 -10.17
N ASP A 31 -0.60 -5.09 -9.19
CA ASP A 31 -0.65 -3.84 -8.42
C ASP A 31 0.55 -3.75 -7.47
N TYR A 32 0.96 -4.89 -6.89
CA TYR A 32 2.15 -4.97 -6.04
C TYR A 32 3.40 -4.62 -6.82
N GLU A 33 3.60 -5.22 -8.00
CA GLU A 33 4.78 -4.97 -8.84
C GLU A 33 4.84 -3.52 -9.29
N TRP A 34 3.71 -2.96 -9.75
CA TRP A 34 3.61 -1.54 -10.08
C TRP A 34 3.97 -0.65 -8.88
N ALA A 35 3.43 -0.95 -7.70
CA ALA A 35 3.69 -0.17 -6.49
C ALA A 35 5.16 -0.25 -6.05
N ARG A 36 5.73 -1.46 -6.08
CA ARG A 36 7.15 -1.72 -5.78
C ARG A 36 8.04 -0.87 -6.69
N ASP A 37 7.78 -0.91 -8.00
CA ASP A 37 8.59 -0.20 -8.97
C ASP A 37 8.52 1.32 -8.73
N ILE A 38 7.33 1.87 -8.48
CA ILE A 38 7.15 3.28 -8.13
C ILE A 38 7.86 3.66 -6.82
N ILE A 39 7.81 2.81 -5.80
CA ILE A 39 8.48 3.06 -4.50
C ILE A 39 9.99 3.14 -4.67
N LEU A 40 10.57 2.23 -5.46
CA LEU A 40 12.00 2.18 -5.73
C LEU A 40 12.44 3.34 -6.64
N GLU A 41 11.77 3.54 -7.78
CA GLU A 41 12.10 4.57 -8.76
C GLU A 41 12.09 5.99 -8.17
N ARG A 42 11.19 6.24 -7.20
CA ARG A 42 11.02 7.56 -6.58
C ARG A 42 11.68 7.67 -5.20
N GLY A 43 12.36 6.62 -4.72
CA GLY A 43 12.97 6.62 -3.38
C GLY A 43 11.97 6.99 -2.28
N LEU A 44 10.74 6.48 -2.34
CA LEU A 44 9.67 6.91 -1.42
C LEU A 44 9.97 6.48 0.01
N ALA A 45 10.47 5.26 0.18
CA ALA A 45 10.82 4.68 1.47
C ALA A 45 12.05 5.33 2.14
N GLU A 46 12.82 6.11 1.39
CA GLU A 46 13.97 6.86 1.93
C GLU A 46 13.53 8.17 2.61
N ARG A 47 12.34 8.67 2.23
CA ARG A 47 11.83 9.98 2.65
C ARG A 47 10.65 9.90 3.60
N HIS A 48 9.83 8.85 3.47
CA HIS A 48 8.59 8.69 4.21
C HIS A 48 8.38 7.24 4.64
N THR A 49 7.51 7.02 5.63
CA THR A 49 7.04 5.67 5.94
C THR A 49 6.05 5.24 4.85
N VAL A 50 6.36 4.14 4.16
CA VAL A 50 5.47 3.55 3.16
C VAL A 50 4.78 2.32 3.76
N LEU A 51 3.46 2.32 3.71
CA LEU A 51 2.59 1.25 4.16
C LEU A 51 2.02 0.49 2.96
N MET A 52 2.01 -0.84 3.04
CA MET A 52 1.31 -1.70 2.09
C MET A 52 0.19 -2.49 2.79
N SER A 53 -0.99 -2.50 2.20
CA SER A 53 -2.16 -3.23 2.68
C SER A 53 -2.77 -4.07 1.55
N PRO A 54 -3.23 -5.30 1.82
CA PRO A 54 -4.02 -6.03 0.84
C PRO A 54 -5.42 -5.45 0.78
N VAL A 55 -6.06 -5.49 -0.38
CA VAL A 55 -7.52 -5.36 -0.47
C VAL A 55 -8.14 -6.55 0.26
N PHE A 56 -8.96 -6.26 1.26
CA PHE A 56 -9.60 -7.29 2.07
C PHE A 56 -10.40 -8.28 1.21
N GLY A 57 -10.15 -9.58 1.40
CA GLY A 57 -10.81 -10.66 0.68
C GLY A 57 -10.36 -10.88 -0.77
N GLN A 58 -9.39 -10.10 -1.28
CA GLN A 58 -8.81 -10.33 -2.62
C GLN A 58 -7.41 -10.93 -2.56
N ILE A 59 -6.59 -10.49 -1.59
CA ILE A 59 -5.27 -11.05 -1.33
C ILE A 59 -5.23 -11.48 0.13
N GLU A 60 -4.79 -12.72 0.37
CA GLU A 60 -4.54 -13.18 1.73
C GLU A 60 -3.34 -12.42 2.33
N PRO A 61 -3.41 -11.96 3.59
CA PRO A 61 -2.31 -11.24 4.24
C PRO A 61 -0.94 -11.91 4.10
N VAL A 62 -0.89 -13.24 4.18
CA VAL A 62 0.34 -14.01 4.05
C VAL A 62 0.98 -13.88 2.68
N GLU A 63 0.18 -13.77 1.63
CA GLU A 63 0.65 -13.67 0.25
C GLU A 63 1.33 -12.31 0.01
N LEU A 64 0.71 -11.21 0.45
CA LEU A 64 1.35 -9.90 0.39
C LEU A 64 2.63 -9.84 1.24
N ALA A 65 2.62 -10.44 2.44
CA ALA A 65 3.80 -10.50 3.30
C ALA A 65 4.96 -11.24 2.60
N GLN A 66 4.67 -12.38 1.96
CA GLN A 66 5.67 -13.15 1.20
C GLN A 66 6.25 -12.34 0.04
N TRP A 67 5.44 -11.59 -0.69
CA TRP A 67 5.94 -10.72 -1.77
C TRP A 67 6.87 -9.64 -1.24
N ILE A 68 6.47 -8.92 -0.18
CA ILE A 68 7.31 -7.88 0.46
C ILE A 68 8.66 -8.47 0.91
N LEU A 69 8.63 -9.64 1.55
CA LEU A 69 9.84 -10.32 2.02
C LEU A 69 10.74 -10.79 0.87
N ALA A 70 10.16 -11.35 -0.19
CA ALA A 70 10.90 -11.86 -1.35
C ALA A 70 11.69 -10.74 -2.05
N ASP A 71 11.09 -9.55 -2.18
CA ASP A 71 11.73 -8.40 -2.83
C ASP A 71 12.53 -7.53 -1.83
N ALA A 72 12.58 -7.93 -0.55
CA ALA A 72 13.19 -7.16 0.54
C ALA A 72 12.79 -5.67 0.54
N LEU A 73 11.52 -5.40 0.20
CA LEU A 73 11.03 -4.05 -0.04
C LEU A 73 10.96 -3.27 1.29
N PRO A 74 11.57 -2.07 1.40
CA PRO A 74 11.61 -1.30 2.64
C PRO A 74 10.27 -0.61 2.96
N VAL A 75 9.24 -1.42 3.22
CA VAL A 75 7.87 -0.97 3.54
C VAL A 75 7.38 -1.64 4.82
N ARG A 76 6.33 -1.08 5.43
CA ARG A 76 5.61 -1.74 6.53
C ARG A 76 4.32 -2.32 6.02
N MET A 77 4.04 -3.57 6.36
CA MET A 77 2.71 -4.13 6.10
C MET A 77 1.71 -3.63 7.15
N GLN A 78 0.57 -3.10 6.71
CA GLN A 78 -0.52 -2.67 7.58
C GLN A 78 -1.82 -3.38 7.15
N LEU A 79 -2.54 -4.01 8.08
CA LEU A 79 -3.86 -4.56 7.79
C LEU A 79 -4.95 -3.49 7.92
N GLN A 80 -6.03 -3.65 7.15
CA GLN A 80 -7.27 -2.88 7.36
C GLN A 80 -7.98 -3.40 8.63
N MET A 81 -7.45 -3.07 9.81
CA MET A 81 -7.86 -3.66 11.10
C MET A 81 -9.37 -3.60 11.35
N HIS A 82 -10.05 -2.54 10.90
CA HIS A 82 -11.51 -2.41 11.05
C HIS A 82 -12.28 -3.57 10.41
N LYS A 83 -11.77 -4.20 9.34
CA LYS A 83 -12.38 -5.37 8.70
C LYS A 83 -12.27 -6.66 9.52
N PHE A 84 -11.41 -6.68 10.53
CA PHE A 84 -11.23 -7.80 11.46
C PHE A 84 -11.94 -7.57 12.80
N ILE A 85 -12.13 -6.30 13.19
CA ILE A 85 -12.79 -5.91 14.44
C ILE A 85 -14.31 -5.90 14.27
N TRP A 86 -14.80 -5.38 13.15
CA TRP A 86 -16.23 -5.31 12.82
C TRP A 86 -16.56 -6.18 11.62
N ALA A 87 -17.87 -6.38 11.39
CA ALA A 87 -18.34 -7.00 10.16
C ALA A 87 -17.72 -6.27 8.95
N PRO A 88 -17.17 -6.99 7.93
CA PRO A 88 -16.41 -6.36 6.86
C PRO A 88 -17.17 -5.29 6.06
N ASP A 89 -18.50 -5.31 6.06
CA ASP A 89 -19.39 -4.37 5.39
C ASP A 89 -19.93 -3.27 6.31
N ALA A 90 -19.58 -3.28 7.60
CA ALA A 90 -19.95 -2.24 8.55
C ALA A 90 -19.44 -0.87 8.09
N ARG A 91 -20.30 0.15 8.22
CA ARG A 91 -20.02 1.53 7.86
C ARG A 91 -19.99 2.41 9.12
N GLY A 92 -19.13 3.43 9.13
CA GLY A 92 -19.01 4.37 10.24
C GLY A 92 -18.24 3.82 11.45
N VAL A 93 -17.36 2.85 11.22
CA VAL A 93 -16.51 2.18 12.22
C VAL A 93 -15.04 2.40 11.96
#